data_AF-A0A843HYN4-F1
#
_entry.id   AF-A0A843HYN4-F1
#
_cell.length_a   1.000
_cell.length_b   1.000
_cell.length_c   1.000
_cell.angle_alpha   90.00
_cell.angle_beta   90.00
_cell.angle_gamma   90.00
#
_symmetry.space_group_name_H-M   'P 1'
#
loop_
_entity.id
_entity.type
_entity.pdbx_description
1 polymer ?
#
loop_
_entity_poly.entity_id
_entity_poly.type
_entity_poly.pdbx_seq_one_letter_code
_entity_poly.pdbx_strand_id
1 'polypeptide(L)'
;MTKNILKVFEDKGFRVDKAEDGSFFITRYTPAGEDWGFHLERIEDIKKYAEDFDVDEEFEMWVEAKKNGVKGVPSYGELYQDQLWKKKVLNTLASFV
;
A
#
# COMPACT_ATOMS: atom_id res chain seq x y z
N MET A 1 -11.69 -4.79 20.22
CA MET A 1 -10.90 -5.76 19.43
C MET A 1 -9.84 -5.11 18.53
N THR A 2 -9.60 -3.80 18.64
CA THR A 2 -8.68 -3.03 17.76
C THR A 2 -7.19 -3.25 18.01
N LYS A 3 -6.77 -3.73 19.19
CA LYS A 3 -5.34 -3.98 19.48
C LYS A 3 -4.75 -5.14 18.66
N ASN A 4 -5.58 -6.00 18.07
CA ASN A 4 -5.08 -7.16 17.31
C ASN A 4 -4.87 -6.84 15.82
N ILE A 5 -5.66 -5.93 15.23
CA ILE A 5 -5.58 -5.65 13.79
C ILE A 5 -4.30 -4.90 13.41
N LEU A 6 -3.86 -3.93 14.21
CA LEU A 6 -2.60 -3.21 13.94
C LEU A 6 -1.40 -4.16 13.96
N LYS A 7 -1.42 -5.14 14.85
CA LYS A 7 -0.41 -6.20 14.90
C LYS A 7 -0.40 -7.06 13.63
N VAL A 8 -1.55 -7.28 12.99
CA VAL A 8 -1.58 -7.97 11.69
C VAL A 8 -0.83 -7.18 10.62
N PHE A 9 -0.94 -5.85 10.62
CA PHE A 9 -0.21 -5.00 9.67
C PHE A 9 1.30 -5.09 9.94
N GLU A 10 1.71 -5.00 11.20
CA GLU A 10 3.10 -5.16 11.64
C GLU A 10 3.68 -6.54 11.29
N ASP A 11 2.95 -7.62 11.57
CA ASP A 11 3.36 -9.00 11.25
C ASP A 11 3.43 -9.23 9.72
N LYS A 12 2.73 -8.41 8.92
CA LYS A 12 2.89 -8.37 7.46
C LYS A 12 4.06 -7.50 7.00
N GLY A 13 4.79 -6.87 7.90
CA GLY A 13 5.98 -6.08 7.63
C GLY A 13 5.70 -4.60 7.39
N PHE A 14 4.51 -4.10 7.74
CA PHE A 14 4.24 -2.67 7.72
C PHE A 14 4.70 -2.01 9.01
N ARG A 15 5.20 -0.79 8.90
CA ARG A 15 5.27 0.13 10.02
C ARG A 15 3.93 0.84 10.15
N VAL A 16 3.44 0.94 11.38
CA VAL A 16 2.17 1.60 11.73
C VAL A 16 2.48 2.74 12.70
N ASP A 17 2.38 3.98 12.22
CA ASP A 17 2.52 5.17 13.06
C ASP A 17 1.13 5.76 13.31
N LYS A 18 0.72 5.81 14.58
CA LYS A 18 -0.55 6.44 14.97
C LYS A 18 -0.34 7.92 15.27
N ALA A 19 -1.10 8.78 14.62
CA ALA A 19 -1.09 10.23 14.85
C ALA A 19 -1.90 10.62 16.10
N GLU A 20 -1.70 11.86 16.57
CA GLU A 20 -2.38 12.41 17.75
C GLU A 20 -3.89 12.51 17.57
N ASP A 21 -4.36 12.77 16.35
CA ASP A 21 -5.78 12.84 15.98
C ASP A 21 -6.46 11.46 15.91
N GLY A 22 -5.68 10.38 16.04
CA GLY A 22 -6.17 9.01 16.00
C GLY A 22 -6.03 8.32 14.66
N SER A 23 -5.63 9.03 13.61
CA SER A 23 -5.37 8.48 12.27
C SER A 23 -4.07 7.67 12.23
N PHE A 24 -3.84 6.96 11.13
CA PHE A 24 -2.72 6.03 10.96
C PHE A 24 -1.96 6.31 9.67
N PHE A 25 -0.63 6.33 9.77
CA PHE A 25 0.28 6.27 8.64
C PHE A 25 0.86 4.85 8.55
N ILE A 26 0.62 4.20 7.41
CA ILE A 26 1.02 2.81 7.16
C ILE A 26 2.09 2.83 6.08
N THR A 27 3.27 2.26 6.32
CA THR A 27 4.40 2.31 5.38
C THR A 27 5.15 0.99 5.29
N ARG A 28 5.68 0.67 4.10
CA ARG A 28 6.51 -0.51 3.83
C ARG A 28 7.19 -0.40 2.46
N TYR A 29 8.40 -0.98 2.32
CA TYR A 29 8.98 -1.25 1.01
C TYR A 29 8.28 -2.40 0.26
N THR A 30 7.91 -2.16 -0.99
CA THR A 30 7.41 -3.20 -1.89
C THR A 30 8.54 -4.14 -2.35
N PRO A 31 8.23 -5.33 -2.88
CA PRO A 31 9.22 -6.20 -3.49
C PRO A 31 10.08 -5.53 -4.57
N ALA A 32 9.49 -4.62 -5.36
CA ALA A 32 10.24 -3.86 -6.37
C ALA A 32 10.99 -2.63 -5.81
N GLY A 33 10.95 -2.42 -4.48
CA GLY A 33 11.70 -1.38 -3.78
C GLY A 33 11.03 -0.02 -3.72
N GLU A 34 9.75 0.09 -4.06
CA GLU A 34 8.98 1.32 -3.86
C GLU A 34 8.80 1.59 -2.36
N ASP A 35 9.02 2.84 -1.94
CA ASP A 35 8.61 3.31 -0.62
C ASP A 35 7.11 3.56 -0.64
N TRP A 36 6.34 2.54 -0.24
CA TRP A 36 4.89 2.54 -0.34
C TRP A 36 4.25 2.88 1.00
N GLY A 37 3.36 3.86 1.00
CA GLY A 37 2.59 4.21 2.19
C GLY A 37 1.25 4.85 1.88
N PHE A 38 0.36 4.80 2.86
CA PHE A 38 -0.98 5.37 2.80
C PHE A 38 -1.45 5.82 4.18
N HIS A 39 -2.39 6.76 4.18
CA HIS A 39 -3.01 7.33 5.37
C HIS A 39 -4.43 6.77 5.53
N LEU A 40 -4.78 6.41 6.75
CA LEU A 40 -6.12 5.94 7.11
C LEU A 40 -6.64 6.75 8.30
N GLU A 41 -7.81 7.38 8.14
CA GLU A 41 -8.50 8.08 9.24
C GLU A 41 -8.91 7.10 10.34
N ARG A 42 -9.41 5.93 9.93
CA ARG A 42 -9.69 4.79 10.80
C ARG A 42 -9.16 3.51 10.17
N ILE A 43 -8.84 2.53 11.00
CA ILE A 43 -8.25 1.28 10.50
C ILE A 43 -9.19 0.52 9.55
N GLU A 44 -10.51 0.68 9.71
CA GLU A 44 -11.55 0.12 8.85
C GLU A 44 -11.55 0.68 7.42
N ASP A 45 -10.99 1.87 7.21
CA ASP A 45 -10.98 2.52 5.90
C ASP A 45 -10.05 1.81 4.90
N ILE A 46 -9.22 0.85 5.38
CA ILE A 46 -8.45 -0.05 4.51
C ILE A 46 -9.35 -0.87 3.56
N LYS A 47 -10.60 -1.16 3.94
CA LYS A 47 -11.55 -1.87 3.06
C LYS A 47 -11.85 -1.06 1.82
N LYS A 48 -12.15 0.22 2.01
CA LYS A 48 -12.41 1.15 0.93
C LYS A 48 -11.15 1.39 0.10
N TYR A 49 -10.00 1.62 0.76
CA TYR A 49 -8.73 1.78 0.06
C TYR A 49 -8.39 0.56 -0.81
N ALA A 50 -8.64 -0.65 -0.30
CA ALA A 50 -8.44 -1.89 -1.06
C ALA A 50 -9.44 -2.03 -2.21
N GLU A 51 -10.70 -1.61 -2.05
CA GLU A 51 -11.72 -1.62 -3.10
C GLU A 51 -11.35 -0.66 -4.24
N ASP A 52 -10.99 0.57 -3.88
CA ASP A 52 -10.66 1.68 -4.80
C ASP A 52 -9.30 1.49 -5.50
N PHE A 53 -8.38 0.66 -4.98
CA PHE A 53 -7.07 0.44 -5.60
C PHE A 53 -7.19 -0.25 -6.96
N ASP A 54 -6.85 0.46 -8.03
CA ASP A 54 -6.78 -0.06 -9.39
C ASP A 54 -5.33 -0.34 -9.79
N VAL A 55 -5.08 -1.58 -10.22
CA VAL A 55 -3.74 -2.05 -10.60
C VAL A 55 -3.24 -1.35 -11.87
N ASP A 56 -4.13 -1.11 -12.83
CA ASP A 56 -3.77 -0.54 -14.12
C ASP A 56 -3.55 0.97 -13.96
N GLU A 57 -4.37 1.68 -13.18
CA GLU A 57 -4.16 3.12 -12.91
C GLU A 57 -2.83 3.38 -12.17
N GLU A 58 -2.52 2.59 -11.14
CA GLU A 58 -1.25 2.70 -10.39
C GLU A 58 -0.04 2.38 -11.28
N PHE A 59 -0.18 1.40 -12.16
CA PHE A 59 0.86 1.07 -13.15
C PHE A 59 1.08 2.23 -14.13
N GLU A 60 0.02 2.79 -14.70
CA GLU A 60 0.10 3.91 -15.63
C GLU A 60 0.71 5.16 -14.98
N MET A 61 0.34 5.46 -13.74
CA MET A 61 0.92 6.54 -12.96
C MET A 61 2.45 6.40 -12.87
N TRP A 62 2.96 5.22 -12.50
CA TRP A 62 4.40 4.99 -12.38
C TRP A 62 5.12 4.91 -13.73
N VAL A 63 4.46 4.42 -14.78
CA VAL A 63 4.98 4.48 -16.15
C VAL A 63 5.16 5.94 -16.58
N GLU A 64 4.19 6.80 -16.30
CA GLU A 64 4.27 8.23 -16.61
C GLU A 64 5.37 8.91 -15.79
N ALA A 65 5.49 8.61 -14.49
CA ALA A 65 6.59 9.08 -13.66
C ALA A 65 7.97 8.68 -14.24
N LYS A 66 8.11 7.43 -14.70
CA LYS A 66 9.33 6.93 -15.35
C LYS A 66 9.64 7.69 -16.63
N LYS A 67 8.64 7.94 -17.49
CA LYS A 67 8.79 8.73 -18.72
C LYS A 67 9.22 10.17 -18.43
N ASN A 68 8.73 10.73 -17.32
CA ASN A 68 9.11 12.06 -16.83
C ASN A 68 10.44 12.08 -16.05
N GLY A 69 11.19 10.98 -16.04
CA GLY A 69 12.56 10.92 -15.56
C GLY A 69 12.73 10.58 -14.08
N VAL A 70 11.68 10.11 -13.40
CA VAL A 70 11.81 9.55 -12.05
C VAL A 70 12.75 8.34 -12.10
N LYS A 71 13.87 8.44 -11.38
CA LYS A 71 14.89 7.39 -11.33
C LYS A 71 14.46 6.28 -10.38
N GLY A 72 14.90 5.06 -10.68
CA GLY A 72 14.62 3.90 -9.84
C GLY A 72 13.27 3.23 -10.09
N VAL A 73 12.41 3.78 -10.97
CA VAL A 73 11.18 3.07 -11.36
C VAL A 73 11.53 1.77 -12.09
N PRO A 74 11.00 0.61 -11.66
CA PRO A 74 11.30 -0.71 -12.22
C PRO A 74 10.98 -0.87 -13.71
N SER A 75 11.36 -2.01 -14.29
CA SER A 75 10.92 -2.38 -15.64
C SER A 75 9.40 -2.56 -15.69
N TYR A 76 8.75 -2.43 -16.86
CA TYR A 76 7.28 -2.48 -16.93
C TYR A 76 6.69 -3.78 -16.40
N GLY A 77 7.29 -4.93 -16.73
CA GLY A 77 6.82 -6.21 -16.22
C GLY A 77 6.92 -6.31 -14.70
N GLU A 78 8.05 -5.87 -14.14
CA GLU A 78 8.29 -5.86 -12.69
C GLU A 78 7.36 -4.89 -11.96
N LEU A 79 7.16 -3.68 -12.52
CA LEU A 79 6.26 -2.67 -11.98
C LEU A 79 4.82 -3.18 -11.92
N TYR A 80 4.34 -3.86 -12.97
CA TYR A 80 2.98 -4.40 -13.00
C TYR A 80 2.81 -5.54 -11.99
N GLN A 81 3.80 -6.43 -11.86
CA GLN A 81 3.79 -7.47 -10.83
C GLN A 81 3.77 -6.88 -9.42
N ASP A 82 4.46 -5.76 -9.21
CA ASP A 82 4.45 -5.05 -7.93
C ASP A 82 3.07 -4.47 -7.61
N GLN A 83 2.36 -3.90 -8.59
CA GLN A 83 0.99 -3.40 -8.39
C GLN A 83 0.00 -4.54 -8.10
N LEU A 84 0.12 -5.68 -8.78
CA LEU A 84 -0.67 -6.89 -8.46
C LEU A 84 -0.38 -7.40 -7.05
N TRP A 85 0.89 -7.37 -6.63
CA TRP A 85 1.29 -7.72 -5.28
C TRP A 85 0.65 -6.77 -4.25
N LYS A 86 0.68 -5.46 -4.48
CA LYS A 86 0.00 -4.47 -3.61
C LYS A 86 -1.49 -4.75 -3.49
N LYS A 87 -2.21 -4.97 -4.60
CA LYS A 87 -3.66 -5.30 -4.55
C LYS A 87 -3.92 -6.54 -3.71
N LYS A 88 -3.10 -7.59 -3.86
CA LYS A 88 -3.22 -8.82 -3.05
C LYS A 88 -2.98 -8.55 -1.56
N VAL A 89 -1.98 -7.74 -1.23
CA VAL A 89 -1.69 -7.35 0.16
C VAL A 89 -2.83 -6.52 0.74
N LEU A 90 -3.33 -5.52 0.02
CA LEU A 90 -4.46 -4.70 0.44
C LEU A 90 -5.73 -5.52 0.70
N ASN A 91 -6.09 -6.42 -0.23
CA ASN A 91 -7.22 -7.33 -0.05
C ASN A 91 -7.02 -8.25 1.16
N THR A 92 -5.78 -8.69 1.41
CA THR A 92 -5.43 -9.49 2.59
C THR A 92 -5.66 -8.67 3.87
N LEU A 93 -5.14 -7.45 3.96
CA LEU A 93 -5.32 -6.58 5.11
C LEU A 93 -6.80 -6.25 5.37
N ALA A 94 -7.54 -5.92 4.31
CA ALA A 94 -8.97 -5.61 4.36
C ALA A 94 -9.82 -6.78 4.89
N SER A 95 -9.39 -8.02 4.67
CA SER A 95 -10.09 -9.22 5.16
C SER A 95 -10.02 -9.42 6.69
N PHE A 96 -9.14 -8.70 7.38
CA PHE A 96 -8.99 -8.78 8.83
C PHE A 96 -9.75 -7.70 9.60
N VAL A 97 -10.35 -6.73 8.90
CA VAL A 97 -11.15 -5.65 9.50
C VAL A 97 -12.64 -5.87 9.28
#